data_AF-A0A536JB75-F1
#
_entry.id   AF-A0A536JB75-F1
#
_cell.length_a   1.000
_cell.length_b   1.000
_cell.length_c   1.000
_cell.angle_alpha   90.00
_cell.angle_beta   90.00
_cell.angle_gamma   90.00
#
_symmetry.space_group_name_H-M   'P 1'
#
loop_
_entity.id
_entity.type
_entity.pdbx_description
1 polymer ?
#
loop_
_entity_poly.entity_id
_entity_poly.type
_entity_poly.pdbx_seq_one_letter_code
_entity_poly.pdbx_strand_id
1 'polypeptide(L)'
;MDSLHAIGFYVSSGVSLAGALGVALLPLRDQRGVALGVAGIGLAGLYLSLSAGFAALVALLCYAGGAWLLAGPRYRSIESVAGSVWRQAGALGAAGLLAILAYAALRGDFAHATFNGGTFGAAAVGRLIFAHDALAAEAVAALVLAALAGATAAWRVRERERSR
;
A
#
# COMPACT_ATOMS: atom_id res chain seq x y z
N MET A 1 3.66 -18.96 -20.04
CA MET A 1 3.58 -18.95 -18.57
C MET A 1 3.64 -20.39 -18.11
N ASP A 2 4.74 -20.80 -17.50
CA ASP A 2 4.82 -22.12 -16.90
C ASP A 2 3.86 -22.17 -15.70
N SER A 3 3.17 -23.29 -15.51
CA SER A 3 2.10 -23.43 -14.50
C SER A 3 2.53 -22.99 -13.09
N LEU A 4 3.84 -23.12 -12.79
CA LEU A 4 4.46 -22.67 -11.55
C LEU A 4 4.35 -21.15 -11.32
N HIS A 5 4.58 -20.33 -12.36
CA HIS A 5 4.48 -18.87 -12.26
C HIS A 5 3.04 -18.42 -12.05
N ALA A 6 2.07 -19.08 -12.70
CA ALA A 6 0.65 -18.80 -12.51
C ALA A 6 0.21 -19.13 -11.06
N ILE A 7 0.63 -20.29 -10.54
CA ILE A 7 0.35 -20.68 -9.15
C ILE A 7 0.97 -19.66 -8.18
N GLY A 8 2.23 -19.27 -8.37
CA GLY A 8 2.90 -18.27 -7.54
C GLY A 8 2.16 -16.92 -7.53
N PHE A 9 1.67 -16.49 -8.70
CA PHE A 9 0.88 -15.26 -8.84
C PHE A 9 -0.46 -15.36 -8.08
N TYR A 10 -1.22 -16.44 -8.27
CA TYR A 10 -2.53 -16.60 -7.62
C TYR A 10 -2.41 -16.76 -6.11
N VAL A 11 -1.40 -17.49 -5.62
CA VAL A 11 -1.13 -17.61 -4.18
C VAL A 11 -0.78 -16.24 -3.60
N SER A 12 0.11 -15.50 -4.27
CA SER A 12 0.50 -14.14 -3.83
C SER A 12 -0.69 -13.17 -3.83
N SER A 13 -1.57 -13.26 -4.84
CA SER A 13 -2.81 -12.49 -4.92
C SER A 13 -3.75 -12.82 -3.75
N GLY A 14 -3.98 -14.11 -3.49
CA GLY A 14 -4.79 -14.58 -2.37
C GLY A 14 -4.26 -14.11 -1.02
N VAL A 15 -2.95 -14.21 -0.80
CA VAL A 15 -2.29 -13.72 0.42
C VAL A 15 -2.44 -12.20 0.57
N SER A 16 -2.26 -11.45 -0.53
CA SER A 16 -2.40 -9.99 -0.51
C SER A 16 -3.84 -9.56 -0.17
N LEU A 17 -4.83 -10.21 -0.80
CA LEU A 17 -6.25 -9.97 -0.53
C LEU A 17 -6.65 -10.33 0.90
N ALA A 18 -6.21 -11.49 1.39
CA ALA A 18 -6.48 -11.92 2.76
C ALA A 18 -5.88 -10.94 3.78
N GLY A 19 -4.64 -10.48 3.55
CA GLY A 19 -4.01 -9.45 4.37
C GLY A 19 -4.78 -8.13 4.34
N ALA A 20 -5.15 -7.63 3.16
CA ALA A 20 -5.89 -6.38 3.01
C ALA A 20 -7.28 -6.44 3.68
N LEU A 21 -8.00 -7.56 3.54
CA LEU A 21 -9.26 -7.80 4.25
C LEU A 21 -9.05 -7.85 5.77
N GLY A 22 -7.96 -8.48 6.23
CA GLY A 22 -7.59 -8.48 7.65
C GLY A 22 -7.36 -7.06 8.20
N VAL A 23 -6.68 -6.19 7.45
CA VAL A 23 -6.49 -4.78 7.85
C VAL A 23 -7.83 -4.04 7.95
N ALA A 24 -8.79 -4.34 7.08
CA ALA A 24 -10.09 -3.69 7.05
C ALA A 24 -11.03 -4.18 8.16
N LEU A 25 -11.01 -5.48 8.46
CA LEU A 25 -12.04 -6.15 9.27
C LEU A 25 -11.60 -6.47 10.71
N LEU A 26 -10.29 -6.60 10.98
CA LEU A 26 -9.82 -6.97 12.33
C LEU A 26 -9.98 -5.81 13.31
N PRO A 27 -10.53 -6.04 14.52
CA PRO A 27 -10.81 -4.98 15.47
C PRO A 27 -9.54 -4.53 16.23
N LEU A 28 -8.59 -5.43 16.49
CA LEU A 28 -7.39 -5.11 17.25
C LEU A 28 -6.30 -4.51 16.35
N ARG A 29 -5.73 -3.39 16.77
CA ARG A 29 -4.65 -2.70 16.04
C ARG A 29 -3.44 -3.60 15.75
N ASP A 30 -3.05 -4.44 16.71
CA ASP A 30 -1.90 -5.34 16.58
C ASP A 30 -2.17 -6.37 15.47
N GLN A 31 -3.40 -6.89 15.40
CA GLN A 31 -3.84 -7.80 14.35
C GLN A 31 -3.90 -7.11 12.98
N ARG A 32 -4.33 -5.84 12.93
CA ARG A 32 -4.31 -5.03 11.69
C ARG A 32 -2.89 -4.78 11.21
N GLY A 33 -1.93 -4.55 12.12
CA GLY A 33 -0.51 -4.43 11.79
C GLY A 33 0.04 -5.70 11.17
N VAL A 34 -0.23 -6.87 11.78
CA VAL A 34 0.16 -8.17 11.21
C VAL A 34 -0.50 -8.40 9.85
N ALA A 35 -1.79 -8.12 9.72
CA ALA A 35 -2.52 -8.25 8.46
C ALA A 35 -1.96 -7.35 7.35
N LEU A 36 -1.50 -6.14 7.70
CA LEU A 36 -0.83 -5.23 6.77
C LEU A 36 0.51 -5.82 6.30
N GLY A 37 1.28 -6.43 7.20
CA GLY A 37 2.49 -7.17 6.85
C GLY A 37 2.21 -8.31 5.86
N VAL A 38 1.17 -9.11 6.12
CA VAL A 38 0.73 -10.20 5.22
C VAL A 38 0.34 -9.65 3.85
N ALA A 39 -0.40 -8.53 3.81
CA ALA A 39 -0.77 -7.87 2.55
C ALA A 39 0.47 -7.47 1.74
N GLY A 40 1.48 -6.90 2.42
CA GLY A 40 2.76 -6.51 1.84
C GLY A 40 3.58 -7.68 1.30
N ILE A 41 3.61 -8.82 2.01
CA ILE A 41 4.27 -10.05 1.53
C ILE A 41 3.62 -10.55 0.24
N GLY A 42 2.28 -10.62 0.21
CA GLY A 42 1.55 -11.01 -1.01
C GLY A 42 1.82 -10.05 -2.16
N LEU A 43 1.84 -8.75 -1.89
CA LEU A 43 2.08 -7.71 -2.90
C LEU A 43 3.52 -7.77 -3.46
N ALA A 44 4.51 -8.05 -2.62
CA ALA A 44 5.88 -8.28 -3.05
C ALA A 44 6.01 -9.53 -3.95
N GLY A 45 5.27 -10.61 -3.64
CA GLY A 45 5.18 -11.79 -4.51
C GLY A 45 4.56 -11.50 -5.89
N LEU A 46 3.54 -10.64 -5.94
CA LEU A 46 2.96 -10.16 -7.20
C LEU A 46 3.99 -9.35 -8.00
N TYR A 47 4.72 -8.43 -7.36
CA TYR A 47 5.76 -7.67 -8.05
C TYR A 47 6.91 -8.54 -8.56
N LEU A 48 7.33 -9.57 -7.82
CA LEU A 48 8.31 -10.54 -8.29
C LEU A 48 7.79 -11.29 -9.53
N SER A 49 6.51 -11.67 -9.54
CA SER A 49 5.88 -12.34 -10.69
C SER A 49 5.82 -11.44 -11.94
N LEU A 50 5.86 -10.12 -11.75
CA LEU A 50 5.90 -9.10 -12.81
C LEU A 50 7.33 -8.65 -13.18
N SER A 51 8.37 -9.34 -12.71
CA SER A 51 9.79 -8.95 -12.88
C SER A 51 10.14 -7.57 -12.26
N ALA A 52 9.38 -7.12 -11.26
CA ALA A 52 9.56 -5.85 -10.58
C ALA A 52 10.27 -6.02 -9.22
N GLY A 53 11.45 -6.66 -9.20
CA GLY A 53 12.14 -7.04 -7.95
C GLY A 53 12.53 -5.87 -7.04
N PHE A 54 12.90 -4.70 -7.60
CA PHE A 54 13.16 -3.50 -6.80
C PHE A 54 11.87 -2.99 -6.11
N ALA A 55 10.76 -2.93 -6.84
CA ALA A 55 9.47 -2.52 -6.28
C ALA A 55 8.98 -3.51 -5.21
N ALA A 56 9.24 -4.81 -5.37
CA ALA A 56 8.95 -5.82 -4.36
C ALA A 56 9.68 -5.53 -3.03
N LEU A 57 10.97 -5.18 -3.07
CA LEU A 57 11.73 -4.82 -1.87
C LEU A 57 11.23 -3.53 -1.23
N VAL A 58 10.95 -2.50 -2.04
CA VAL A 58 10.38 -1.24 -1.54
C VAL A 58 9.02 -1.49 -0.89
N ALA A 59 8.16 -2.30 -1.51
CA ALA A 59 6.88 -2.68 -0.97
C ALA A 59 7.03 -3.40 0.38
N LEU A 60 7.94 -4.37 0.50
CA LEU A 60 8.23 -5.03 1.78
C LEU A 60 8.65 -4.03 2.85
N LEU A 61 9.57 -3.13 2.52
CA LEU A 61 10.07 -2.13 3.48
C LEU A 61 8.95 -1.19 3.95
N CYS A 62 8.16 -0.66 3.02
CA CYS A 62 7.07 0.25 3.31
C CYS A 62 5.93 -0.43 4.10
N TYR A 63 5.52 -1.64 3.69
CA TYR A 63 4.47 -2.38 4.39
C TYR A 63 4.94 -2.91 5.74
N ALA A 64 6.20 -3.30 5.90
CA ALA A 64 6.76 -3.67 7.21
C ALA A 64 6.84 -2.45 8.15
N GLY A 65 7.31 -1.30 7.65
CA GLY A 65 7.32 -0.05 8.41
C GLY A 65 5.91 0.40 8.82
N GLY A 66 4.96 0.32 7.88
CA GLY A 66 3.55 0.60 8.14
C GLY A 66 2.93 -0.37 9.15
N ALA A 67 3.20 -1.67 9.01
CA ALA A 67 2.74 -2.71 9.94
C ALA A 67 3.24 -2.45 11.36
N TRP A 68 4.53 -2.11 11.50
CA TRP A 68 5.13 -1.81 12.79
C TRP A 68 4.56 -0.53 13.42
N LEU A 69 4.34 0.51 12.61
CA LEU A 69 3.71 1.74 13.07
C LEU A 69 2.26 1.50 13.54
N LEU A 70 1.50 0.68 12.81
CA LEU A 70 0.10 0.38 13.11
C LEU A 70 -0.06 -0.49 14.36
N ALA A 71 0.85 -1.43 14.57
CA ALA A 71 0.94 -2.23 15.80
C ALA A 71 1.48 -1.43 17.00
N GLY A 72 2.06 -0.24 16.76
CA GLY A 72 2.64 0.60 17.79
C GLY A 72 1.60 1.14 18.80
N PRO A 73 1.93 1.22 20.11
CA PRO A 73 0.99 1.68 21.14
C PRO A 73 0.63 3.17 21.01
N ARG A 74 1.38 3.93 20.21
CA ARG A 74 1.17 5.36 19.92
C ARG A 74 0.14 5.60 18.83
N TYR A 75 -0.25 4.57 18.07
CA TYR A 75 -1.28 4.69 17.04
C TYR A 75 -2.66 4.73 17.72
N ARG A 76 -3.34 5.88 17.61
CA ARG A 76 -4.69 6.06 18.12
C ARG A 76 -5.66 5.87 16.96
N SER A 77 -6.35 4.73 16.95
CA SER A 77 -7.53 4.52 16.10
C SER A 77 -8.57 5.56 16.47
N ILE A 78 -8.89 6.47 15.54
CA ILE A 78 -10.11 7.28 15.64
C ILE A 78 -11.21 6.39 15.07
N GLU A 79 -11.76 5.54 15.92
CA GLU A 79 -12.90 4.74 15.54
C GLU A 79 -14.11 5.67 15.44
N SER A 80 -14.46 6.07 14.22
CA SER A 80 -15.69 6.82 14.03
C SER A 80 -16.83 5.86 14.33
N VAL A 81 -17.67 6.21 15.31
CA VAL A 81 -18.93 5.51 15.56
C VAL A 81 -19.88 5.88 14.43
N ALA A 82 -19.62 5.34 13.23
CA ALA A 82 -20.51 5.46 12.11
C ALA A 82 -21.73 4.58 12.39
N GLY A 83 -22.93 5.17 12.35
CA GLY A 83 -24.18 4.42 12.50
C GLY A 83 -24.28 3.27 11.48
N SER A 84 -25.06 2.23 11.79
CA SER A 84 -25.19 1.02 10.96
C SER A 84 -25.52 1.30 9.49
N VAL A 85 -26.35 2.31 9.23
CA VAL A 85 -26.73 2.77 7.88
C VAL A 85 -25.52 3.30 7.10
N TRP A 86 -24.67 4.10 7.73
CA TRP A 86 -23.45 4.62 7.10
C TRP A 86 -22.43 3.53 6.80
N ARG A 87 -22.34 2.51 7.67
CA ARG A 87 -21.48 1.35 7.43
C ARG A 87 -21.97 0.53 6.22
N GLN A 88 -23.29 0.36 6.08
CA GLN A 88 -23.88 -0.32 4.92
C GLN A 88 -23.72 0.48 3.63
N ALA A 89 -23.92 1.81 3.68
CA ALA A 89 -23.68 2.70 2.55
C ALA A 89 -22.22 2.64 2.09
N GLY A 90 -21.27 2.64 3.03
CA GLY A 90 -19.84 2.46 2.74
C GLY A 90 -19.53 1.11 2.09
N ALA A 91 -20.12 0.02 2.59
CA ALA A 91 -19.96 -1.31 2.00
C ALA A 91 -20.54 -1.39 0.58
N LEU A 92 -21.72 -0.82 0.35
CA LEU A 92 -22.33 -0.76 -0.98
C LEU A 92 -21.51 0.09 -1.94
N GLY A 93 -20.97 1.22 -1.46
CA GLY A 93 -20.05 2.06 -2.22
C GLY A 93 -18.77 1.34 -2.62
N ALA A 94 -18.14 0.61 -1.69
CA ALA A 94 -16.95 -0.19 -1.96
C ALA A 94 -17.23 -1.34 -2.95
N ALA A 95 -18.37 -2.02 -2.81
CA ALA A 95 -18.80 -3.06 -3.75
C ALA A 95 -19.09 -2.50 -5.14
N GLY A 96 -19.74 -1.33 -5.23
CA GLY A 96 -19.99 -0.64 -6.48
C GLY A 96 -18.70 -0.21 -7.18
N LEU A 97 -17.76 0.37 -6.43
CA LEU A 97 -16.43 0.71 -6.96
C LEU A 97 -15.68 -0.52 -7.46
N LEU A 98 -15.69 -1.62 -6.70
CA LEU A 98 -15.09 -2.89 -7.11
C LEU A 98 -15.72 -3.41 -8.41
N ALA A 99 -17.04 -3.36 -8.55
CA ALA A 99 -17.74 -3.80 -9.75
C ALA A 99 -17.36 -2.94 -10.97
N ILE A 100 -17.25 -1.63 -10.80
CA ILE A 100 -16.81 -0.71 -11.86
C ILE A 100 -15.37 -1.01 -12.28
N LEU A 101 -14.45 -1.17 -11.32
CA LEU A 101 -13.06 -1.51 -11.60
C LEU A 101 -12.92 -2.88 -12.27
N ALA A 102 -13.69 -3.88 -11.84
CA ALA A 102 -13.73 -5.20 -12.46
C ALA A 102 -14.25 -5.13 -13.90
N TYR A 103 -15.32 -4.37 -14.15
CA TYR A 103 -15.84 -4.16 -15.50
C TYR A 103 -14.80 -3.48 -16.40
N ALA A 104 -14.14 -2.43 -15.91
CA ALA A 104 -13.08 -1.74 -16.64
C ALA A 104 -11.88 -2.67 -16.92
N ALA A 105 -11.51 -3.53 -15.98
CA ALA A 105 -10.42 -4.49 -16.16
C ALA A 105 -10.76 -5.60 -17.17
N LEU A 106 -12.02 -6.03 -17.23
CA LEU A 106 -12.45 -7.09 -18.17
C LEU A 106 -12.67 -6.57 -19.59
N ARG A 107 -13.06 -5.29 -19.73
CA ARG A 107 -13.40 -4.69 -21.04
C ARG A 107 -12.35 -3.72 -21.57
N GLY A 108 -11.41 -3.31 -20.74
CA GLY A 108 -10.31 -2.45 -21.13
C GLY A 108 -9.37 -3.16 -22.09
N ASP A 109 -9.04 -2.49 -23.19
CA ASP A 109 -7.96 -2.92 -24.08
C ASP A 109 -6.66 -2.32 -23.55
N PHE A 110 -5.80 -3.17 -22.97
CA PHE A 110 -4.54 -2.74 -22.38
C PHE A 110 -3.40 -2.97 -23.36
N ALA A 111 -2.50 -1.99 -23.47
CA ALA A 111 -1.27 -2.16 -24.22
C ALA A 111 -0.39 -3.22 -23.52
N HIS A 112 -0.21 -4.37 -24.16
CA HIS A 112 0.62 -5.45 -23.64
C HIS A 112 2.06 -5.26 -24.12
N ALA A 113 2.89 -4.64 -23.29
CA ALA A 113 4.32 -4.56 -23.52
C ALA A 113 5.02 -5.72 -22.79
N THR A 114 5.65 -6.63 -23.54
CA THR A 114 6.55 -7.64 -22.96
C THR A 114 7.86 -6.98 -22.55
N PHE A 115 8.06 -6.80 -21.25
CA PHE A 115 9.29 -6.29 -20.70
C PHE A 115 10.24 -7.45 -20.35
N ASN A 116 11.26 -7.66 -21.18
CA ASN A 116 12.33 -8.66 -20.96
C ASN A 116 13.50 -8.05 -20.17
N GLY A 117 13.22 -7.33 -19.09
CA GLY A 117 14.24 -6.78 -18.19
C GLY A 117 14.58 -7.74 -17.06
N GLY A 118 15.87 -7.81 -16.70
CA GLY A 118 16.38 -8.64 -15.61
C GLY A 118 15.74 -8.35 -14.24
N THR A 119 15.91 -9.27 -13.29
CA THR A 119 15.17 -9.35 -12.02
C THR A 119 15.27 -8.11 -11.11
N PHE A 120 16.31 -7.27 -11.26
CA PHE A 120 16.52 -6.07 -10.46
C PHE A 120 16.81 -4.83 -11.33
N GLY A 121 15.78 -4.00 -11.54
CA GLY A 121 15.83 -2.80 -12.39
C GLY A 121 16.20 -1.48 -11.70
N ALA A 122 16.79 -1.47 -10.50
CA ALA A 122 16.97 -0.24 -9.71
C ALA A 122 17.69 0.90 -10.45
N ALA A 123 18.75 0.58 -11.21
CA ALA A 123 19.47 1.56 -12.02
C ALA A 123 18.63 2.09 -13.20
N ALA A 124 17.78 1.26 -13.80
CA ALA A 124 16.86 1.67 -14.86
C ALA A 124 15.77 2.60 -14.31
N VAL A 125 15.22 2.27 -13.14
CA VAL A 125 14.27 3.11 -12.41
C VAL A 125 14.89 4.45 -12.05
N GLY A 126 16.12 4.46 -11.52
CA GLY A 126 16.84 5.69 -11.19
C GLY A 126 17.06 6.59 -12.41
N ARG A 127 17.48 6.01 -13.54
CA ARG A 127 17.60 6.78 -14.79
C ARG A 127 16.27 7.37 -15.23
N LEU A 128 15.17 6.62 -15.15
CA LEU A 128 13.84 7.11 -15.52
C LEU A 128 13.42 8.28 -14.62
N ILE A 129 13.55 8.12 -13.31
CA ILE A 129 13.18 9.13 -12.32
C ILE A 129 13.96 10.42 -12.54
N PHE A 130 15.28 10.35 -12.75
CA PHE A 130 16.10 11.56 -12.87
C PHE A 130 16.15 12.15 -14.29
N ALA A 131 15.88 11.36 -15.34
CA ALA A 131 15.92 11.85 -16.71
C ALA A 131 14.56 12.33 -17.24
N HIS A 132 13.45 11.79 -16.73
CA HIS A 132 12.10 12.16 -17.16
C HIS A 132 11.27 12.78 -16.03
N ASP A 133 11.33 12.22 -14.82
CA ASP A 133 10.42 12.57 -13.72
C ASP A 133 11.09 13.36 -12.59
N ALA A 134 12.16 14.12 -12.90
CA ALA A 134 12.97 14.79 -11.88
C ALA A 134 12.14 15.76 -11.02
N LEU A 135 11.18 16.46 -11.64
CA LEU A 135 10.30 17.39 -10.93
C LEU A 135 9.32 16.66 -9.99
N ALA A 136 8.88 15.45 -10.36
CA ALA A 136 8.07 14.61 -9.48
C ALA A 136 8.90 14.12 -8.28
N ALA A 137 10.18 13.79 -8.49
CA ALA A 137 11.09 13.41 -7.41
C ALA A 137 11.28 14.57 -6.40
N GLU A 138 11.49 15.78 -6.88
CA GLU A 138 11.59 16.99 -6.04
C GLU A 138 10.27 17.28 -5.30
N ALA A 139 9.12 17.11 -5.96
CA ALA A 139 7.82 17.28 -5.31
C ALA A 139 7.62 16.27 -4.17
N VAL A 140 8.04 15.02 -4.32
CA VAL A 140 8.01 14.02 -3.25
C VAL A 140 8.95 14.41 -2.11
N ALA A 141 10.15 14.91 -2.41
CA ALA A 141 11.09 15.39 -1.39
C ALA A 141 10.48 16.56 -0.58
N ALA A 142 9.90 17.54 -1.27
CA ALA A 142 9.19 18.67 -0.63
C ALA A 142 8.01 18.21 0.22
N LEU A 143 7.24 17.21 -0.25
CA LEU A 143 6.14 16.61 0.51
C LEU A 143 6.63 15.93 1.80
N VAL A 144 7.74 15.18 1.72
CA VAL A 144 8.35 14.53 2.90
C VAL A 144 8.82 15.58 3.91
N LEU A 145 9.47 16.65 3.44
CA LEU A 145 9.87 17.77 4.30
C LEU A 145 8.67 18.43 4.99
N ALA A 146 7.61 18.72 4.22
CA ALA A 146 6.37 19.30 4.76
C ALA A 146 5.70 18.37 5.79
N ALA A 147 5.67 17.06 5.53
CA ALA A 147 5.10 16.07 6.44
C ALA A 147 5.89 15.99 7.77
N LEU A 148 7.22 16.00 7.70
CA LEU A 148 8.08 15.99 8.89
C LEU A 148 7.97 17.29 9.69
N ALA A 149 7.95 18.45 9.01
CA ALA A 149 7.72 19.74 9.64
C ALA A 149 6.34 19.81 10.31
N GLY A 150 5.29 19.34 9.63
CA GLY A 150 3.93 19.26 10.19
C GLY A 150 3.84 18.33 11.40
N ALA A 151 4.46 17.15 11.33
CA ALA A 151 4.49 16.19 12.44
C ALA A 151 5.19 16.76 13.68
N THR A 152 6.34 17.42 13.50
CA THR A 152 7.08 18.06 14.61
C THR A 152 6.33 19.24 15.21
N ALA A 153 5.69 20.08 14.38
CA ALA A 153 4.85 21.17 14.85
C ALA A 153 3.66 20.65 15.68
N ALA A 154 2.95 19.64 15.18
CA ALA A 154 1.83 19.01 15.89
C ALA A 154 2.27 18.39 17.22
N TRP A 155 3.45 17.77 17.26
CA TRP A 155 4.01 17.23 18.49
C TRP A 155 4.29 18.32 19.53
N ARG A 156 4.92 19.42 19.13
CA ARG A 156 5.20 20.57 20.03
C ARG A 156 3.93 21.21 20.58
N VAL A 157 2.86 21.31 19.78
CA VAL A 157 1.57 21.82 20.27
C VAL A 157 1.01 20.93 21.37
N ARG A 158 1.04 19.60 21.17
CA ARG A 158 0.56 18.63 22.18
C ARG A 158 1.38 18.67 23.47
N GLU A 159 2.68 18.94 23.41
CA GLU A 159 3.50 19.08 24.63
C GLU A 159 3.11 20.32 25.43
N ARG A 160 2.87 21.45 24.76
CA ARG A 160 2.43 22.69 25.41
C ARG A 160 1.08 22.56 26.10
N GLU A 161 0.14 21.84 25.49
CA GLU A 161 -1.17 21.55 26.08
C GLU A 161 -1.10 20.64 27.31
N ARG A 162 -0.09 19.76 27.41
CA ARG A 162 0.11 18.90 28.60
C ARG A 162 0.76 19.60 29.78
N SER A 163 1.44 20.73 29.54
CA SER A 163 2.12 21.53 30.56
C SER A 163 1.26 22.64 31.18
N ARG A 164 0.03 22.84 30.67
CA ARG A 164 -0.99 23.72 31.25
C ARG A 164 -1.99 22.89 32.03
#